data_AF-A0A5P2H9K3-F1
#
_entry.id   AF-A0A5P2H9K3-F1
#
_cell.length_a   1.000
_cell.length_b   1.000
_cell.length_c   1.000
_cell.angle_alpha   90.00
_cell.angle_beta   90.00
_cell.angle_gamma   90.00
#
_symmetry.space_group_name_H-M   'P 1'
#
loop_
_entity.id
_entity.type
_entity.pdbx_description
1 polymer ?
#
loop_
_entity_poly.entity_id
_entity_poly.type
_entity_poly.pdbx_seq_one_letter_code
_entity_poly.pdbx_strand_id
1 'polypeptide(L)'
;MRLSRHVRRTLPRLALALALVPALAPILPAALAQQATIVSDGPGITGGPTNNPVGVGAPVRAIPDDAGQARLVMAAPSASGPQTAKLGSKTVSMAPGLRVFSTDMQLTPVSALIGQKLEVRYRLDVYGQLLTAWIMTDAEYKAWKAAH
;
A
#
# COMPACT_ATOMS: atom_id res chain seq x y z
N MET A 1 -48.27 29.21 -25.42
CA MET A 1 -47.81 27.84 -25.70
C MET A 1 -48.14 26.95 -24.52
N ARG A 2 -49.14 26.08 -24.69
CA ARG A 2 -49.50 25.01 -23.73
C ARG A 2 -48.57 23.82 -23.99
N LEU A 3 -47.99 23.20 -22.96
CA LEU A 3 -48.52 21.95 -22.35
C LEU A 3 -47.46 21.34 -21.42
N SER A 4 -47.82 21.28 -20.14
CA SER A 4 -47.25 20.41 -19.12
C SER A 4 -47.21 18.94 -19.57
N ARG A 5 -46.29 18.14 -19.03
CA ARG A 5 -46.66 17.03 -18.12
C ARG A 5 -45.43 16.26 -17.63
N HIS A 6 -45.43 16.06 -16.32
CA HIS A 6 -44.64 15.09 -15.58
C HIS A 6 -44.81 13.67 -16.14
N VAL A 7 -43.72 12.91 -16.21
CA VAL A 7 -43.79 11.45 -16.14
C VAL A 7 -43.33 11.04 -14.75
N ARG A 8 -44.29 11.01 -13.82
CA ARG A 8 -44.28 10.04 -12.73
C ARG A 8 -44.77 8.74 -13.36
N ARG A 9 -44.00 7.65 -13.26
CA ARG A 9 -44.57 6.31 -13.39
C ARG A 9 -44.31 5.51 -12.13
N THR A 10 -45.38 5.50 -11.35
CA THR A 10 -45.73 4.64 -10.23
C THR A 10 -45.83 3.17 -10.63
N LEU A 11 -45.58 2.32 -9.63
CA LEU A 11 -45.55 0.85 -9.56
C LEU A 11 -46.76 0.08 -10.12
N PRO A 12 -46.61 -1.25 -10.25
CA PRO A 12 -47.46 -2.22 -9.55
C PRO A 12 -46.56 -3.15 -8.70
N ARG A 13 -46.73 -3.36 -7.38
CA ARG A 13 -47.81 -4.00 -6.59
C ARG A 13 -48.27 -5.38 -7.10
N LEU A 14 -48.10 -6.34 -6.18
CA LEU A 14 -48.64 -7.71 -6.07
C LEU A 14 -48.06 -8.81 -6.98
N ALA A 15 -47.27 -9.68 -6.35
CA ALA A 15 -47.57 -11.11 -6.37
C ALA A 15 -47.19 -11.71 -5.02
N LEU A 16 -48.22 -11.95 -4.21
CA LEU A 16 -48.21 -12.82 -3.04
C LEU A 16 -48.13 -14.27 -3.56
N ALA A 17 -47.07 -15.00 -3.25
CA ALA A 17 -47.03 -16.44 -3.41
C ALA A 17 -46.40 -17.07 -2.17
N LEU A 18 -47.28 -17.42 -1.25
CA LEU A 18 -47.02 -18.30 -0.12
C LEU A 18 -46.82 -19.72 -0.67
N ALA A 19 -45.63 -20.29 -0.55
CA ALA A 19 -45.40 -21.71 -0.76
C ALA A 19 -44.43 -22.25 0.30
N LEU A 20 -45.07 -22.86 1.30
CA LEU A 20 -44.55 -23.66 2.38
C LEU A 20 -44.09 -25.04 1.85
N VAL A 21 -42.81 -25.39 1.96
CA VAL A 21 -42.36 -26.79 2.12
C VAL A 21 -41.07 -26.83 2.96
N PRO A 22 -41.01 -27.59 4.07
CA PRO A 22 -39.85 -27.66 4.95
C PRO A 22 -38.90 -28.82 4.63
N ALA A 23 -37.75 -28.76 5.31
CA ALA A 23 -36.88 -29.85 5.73
C ALA A 23 -35.86 -30.41 4.72
N LEU A 24 -34.60 -30.00 4.91
CA LEU A 24 -33.53 -30.92 5.30
C LEU A 24 -32.30 -30.12 5.76
N ALA A 25 -31.96 -30.21 7.05
CA ALA A 25 -30.66 -29.76 7.54
C ALA A 25 -29.61 -30.86 7.30
N PRO A 26 -28.35 -30.46 7.00
CA PRO A 26 -27.30 -30.92 7.89
C PRO A 26 -26.36 -29.77 8.32
N ILE A 27 -26.31 -29.57 9.64
CA ILE A 27 -25.10 -29.48 10.47
C ILE A 27 -23.86 -28.89 9.77
N LEU A 28 -23.66 -27.58 9.92
CA LEU A 28 -22.36 -26.95 9.71
C LEU A 28 -21.59 -26.98 11.05
N PRO A 29 -20.44 -27.68 11.13
CA PRO A 29 -19.59 -27.58 12.31
C PRO A 29 -19.00 -26.18 12.42
N ALA A 30 -19.01 -25.71 13.66
CA ALA A 30 -18.41 -24.46 14.11
C ALA A 30 -16.91 -24.40 13.79
N ALA A 31 -16.47 -23.17 13.50
CA ALA A 31 -15.20 -22.59 13.93
C ALA A 31 -13.99 -23.54 14.02
N LEU A 32 -13.13 -23.46 13.01
CA LEU A 32 -11.69 -23.54 13.22
C LEU A 32 -11.05 -22.40 12.45
N ALA A 33 -10.87 -21.30 13.19
CA ALA A 33 -9.88 -20.29 12.85
C ALA A 33 -8.55 -21.00 12.59
N GLN A 34 -8.10 -20.99 11.34
CA GLN A 34 -6.73 -21.36 10.99
C GLN A 34 -5.83 -20.22 11.44
N GLN A 35 -5.56 -20.16 12.74
CA GLN A 35 -4.41 -19.44 13.28
C GLN A 35 -3.20 -20.33 13.01
N ALA A 36 -2.53 -20.08 11.88
CA ALA A 36 -1.19 -20.58 11.64
C ALA A 36 -0.25 -19.88 12.62
N THR A 37 -0.15 -20.41 13.84
CA THR A 37 0.96 -20.11 14.74
C THR A 37 2.22 -20.74 14.14
N ILE A 38 2.99 -19.94 13.41
CA ILE A 38 4.38 -20.25 13.12
C ILE A 38 5.17 -20.25 14.44
N VAL A 39 5.23 -21.41 15.10
CA VAL A 39 6.23 -21.68 16.13
C VAL A 39 7.54 -21.96 15.39
N SER A 40 8.36 -20.92 15.21
CA SER A 40 9.77 -21.09 14.85
C SER A 40 10.57 -21.21 16.15
N ASP A 41 10.66 -22.44 16.66
CA ASP A 41 11.71 -22.81 17.60
C ASP A 41 12.94 -23.20 16.78
N GLY A 42 13.98 -22.36 16.86
CA GLY A 42 15.32 -22.65 16.37
C GLY A 42 16.30 -22.30 17.49
N PRO A 43 17.18 -23.22 17.91
CA PRO A 43 18.06 -22.99 19.04
C PRO A 43 19.26 -22.12 18.62
N GLY A 44 19.48 -21.05 19.38
CA GLY A 44 20.77 -20.38 19.50
C GLY A 44 21.12 -19.35 18.43
N ILE A 45 21.02 -18.07 18.79
CA ILE A 45 22.18 -17.15 18.85
C ILE A 45 21.85 -15.96 19.75
N THR A 46 22.60 -15.89 20.84
CA THR A 46 22.98 -14.75 21.68
C THR A 46 22.42 -13.38 21.27
N GLY A 47 21.58 -12.81 22.14
CA GLY A 47 21.12 -11.43 22.04
C GLY A 47 22.29 -10.44 22.12
N GLY A 48 22.65 -9.86 20.98
CA GLY A 48 23.29 -8.55 20.93
C GLY A 48 22.22 -7.46 21.11
N PRO A 49 22.59 -6.25 21.58
CA PRO A 49 21.61 -5.20 21.81
C PRO A 49 21.04 -4.74 20.45
N THR A 50 19.77 -5.06 20.20
CA THR A 50 19.03 -4.55 19.04
C THR A 50 18.68 -3.10 19.32
N ASN A 51 19.57 -2.20 18.92
CA ASN A 51 19.50 -0.75 19.13
C ASN A 51 18.44 -0.07 18.26
N ASN A 52 17.22 -0.60 18.18
CA ASN A 52 16.15 0.02 17.40
C ASN A 52 15.13 0.68 18.35
N PRO A 53 15.36 1.93 18.81
CA PRO A 53 14.33 2.65 19.55
C PRO A 53 13.25 3.13 18.58
N VAL A 54 12.38 2.23 18.14
CA VAL A 54 11.14 2.63 17.48
C VAL A 54 10.09 2.77 18.55
N GLY A 55 9.69 4.03 18.79
CA GLY A 55 8.69 4.40 19.79
C GLY A 55 7.40 3.59 19.66
N VAL A 56 6.83 3.28 20.81
CA VAL A 56 5.59 2.54 21.05
C VAL A 56 4.47 2.99 20.09
N GLY A 57 3.99 2.07 19.23
CA GLY A 57 2.64 2.12 18.66
C GLY A 57 2.48 2.17 17.13
N ALA A 58 3.56 2.35 16.34
CA ALA A 58 3.47 2.21 14.89
C ALA A 58 4.07 0.85 14.47
N PRO A 59 3.40 0.06 13.60
CA PRO A 59 4.00 -1.17 13.08
C PRO A 59 5.33 -0.80 12.43
N VAL A 60 6.42 -1.36 12.97
CA VAL A 60 7.77 -1.17 12.44
C VAL A 60 7.77 -1.66 11.00
N ARG A 61 7.75 -0.72 10.06
CA ARG A 61 7.78 -1.05 8.64
C ARG A 61 9.10 -1.72 8.33
N ALA A 62 9.04 -2.86 7.66
CA ALA A 62 10.24 -3.55 7.21
C ALA A 62 10.85 -2.81 6.01
N ILE A 63 11.58 -1.72 6.29
CA ILE A 63 12.39 -1.02 5.28
C ILE A 63 13.84 -1.49 5.48
N PRO A 64 14.49 -2.05 4.43
CA PRO A 64 15.88 -2.52 4.52
C PRO A 64 16.82 -1.43 5.03
N ASP A 65 17.81 -1.80 5.85
CA ASP A 65 18.74 -0.83 6.44
C ASP A 65 19.62 -0.15 5.38
N ASP A 66 20.00 -0.89 4.34
CA ASP A 66 20.80 -0.38 3.22
C ASP A 66 20.07 0.60 2.29
N ALA A 67 18.74 0.77 2.45
CA ALA A 67 17.94 1.57 1.53
C ALA A 67 18.35 3.05 1.64
N GLY A 68 18.73 3.63 0.49
CA GLY A 68 19.12 5.04 0.42
C GLY A 68 17.96 5.97 0.80
N GLN A 69 18.26 7.20 1.18
CA GLN A 69 17.27 8.24 1.46
C GLN A 69 17.42 9.38 0.46
N ALA A 70 16.30 9.86 -0.08
CA ALA A 70 16.29 11.07 -0.88
C ALA A 70 14.87 11.64 -1.02
N ARG A 71 14.82 12.89 -1.49
CA ARG A 71 13.57 13.52 -1.92
C ARG A 71 13.19 13.04 -3.33
N LEU A 72 12.05 12.38 -3.45
CA LEU A 72 11.51 11.90 -4.72
C LEU A 72 10.52 12.91 -5.30
N VAL A 73 10.69 13.21 -6.59
CA VAL A 73 9.73 13.96 -7.42
C VAL A 73 9.52 13.22 -8.71
N MET A 74 8.31 12.71 -8.94
CA MET A 74 8.04 11.94 -10.15
C MET A 74 7.68 12.86 -11.31
N ALA A 75 8.30 12.62 -12.46
CA ALA A 75 7.99 13.37 -13.67
C ALA A 75 6.65 12.92 -14.24
N ALA A 76 6.01 13.80 -15.02
CA ALA A 76 4.87 13.41 -15.80
C ALA A 76 5.27 12.35 -16.84
N PRO A 77 4.42 11.36 -17.13
CA PRO A 77 4.68 10.38 -18.17
C PRO A 77 4.83 11.07 -19.53
N SER A 78 5.84 10.65 -20.29
CA SER A 78 6.08 11.11 -21.66
C SER A 78 5.60 10.05 -22.64
N ALA A 79 4.97 10.47 -23.75
CA ALA A 79 4.44 9.56 -24.76
C ALA A 79 5.52 8.78 -25.54
N SER A 80 6.77 9.24 -25.50
CA SER A 80 7.84 8.71 -26.36
C SER A 80 9.14 8.40 -25.60
N GLY A 81 9.11 8.38 -24.27
CA GLY A 81 10.30 8.17 -23.46
C GLY A 81 10.04 7.36 -22.19
N PRO A 82 11.09 6.79 -21.57
CA PRO A 82 10.95 6.09 -20.31
C PRO A 82 10.47 7.04 -19.21
N GLN A 83 9.69 6.51 -18.28
CA GLN A 83 9.26 7.29 -17.12
C GLN A 83 10.47 7.58 -16.23
N THR A 84 10.57 8.81 -15.75
CA THR A 84 11.70 9.29 -14.95
C THR A 84 11.23 9.93 -13.65
N ALA A 85 12.13 9.98 -12.68
CA ALA A 85 11.93 10.69 -11.43
C ALA A 85 13.20 11.44 -11.03
N LYS A 86 13.03 12.56 -10.34
CA LYS A 86 14.11 13.26 -9.65
C LYS A 86 14.24 12.68 -8.26
N LEU A 87 15.44 12.24 -7.92
CA LEU A 87 15.82 11.69 -6.63
C LEU A 87 16.93 12.59 -6.06
N GLY A 88 16.53 13.49 -5.17
CA GLY A 88 17.37 14.60 -4.73
C GLY A 88 17.76 15.48 -5.92
N SER A 89 19.07 15.57 -6.19
CA SER A 89 19.63 16.30 -7.32
C SER A 89 19.77 15.47 -8.61
N LYS A 90 19.58 14.15 -8.55
CA LYS A 90 19.80 13.23 -9.69
C LYS A 90 18.49 12.90 -10.39
N THR A 91 18.48 12.89 -11.72
CA THR A 91 17.39 12.30 -12.49
C THR A 91 17.67 10.81 -12.70
N VAL A 92 16.72 9.95 -12.37
CA VAL A 92 16.79 8.50 -12.52
C VAL A 92 15.62 7.98 -13.36
N SER A 93 15.86 6.94 -14.14
CA SER A 93 14.80 6.21 -14.83
C SER A 93 14.07 5.29 -13.87
N MET A 94 12.80 5.01 -14.15
CA MET A 94 11.97 4.12 -13.34
C MET A 94 12.10 2.71 -13.89
N ALA A 95 12.42 1.76 -13.02
CA ALA A 95 12.55 0.37 -13.41
C ALA A 95 11.18 -0.21 -13.79
N PRO A 96 11.14 -1.17 -14.74
CA PRO A 96 9.93 -1.94 -14.98
C PRO A 96 9.52 -2.67 -13.69
N GLY A 97 8.27 -2.47 -13.27
CA GLY A 97 7.77 -3.06 -12.02
C GLY A 97 8.07 -2.25 -10.75
N LEU A 98 8.36 -0.95 -10.87
CA LEU A 98 8.49 -0.04 -9.73
C LEU A 98 7.36 -0.23 -8.70
N ARG A 99 7.75 -0.39 -7.43
CA ARG A 99 6.84 -0.46 -6.29
C ARG A 99 7.04 0.77 -5.40
N VAL A 100 5.97 1.53 -5.18
CA VAL A 100 5.98 2.61 -4.20
C VAL A 100 5.07 2.22 -3.06
N PHE A 101 5.58 2.26 -1.83
CA PHE A 101 4.84 1.94 -0.63
C PHE A 101 4.48 3.21 0.12
N SER A 102 3.21 3.35 0.47
CA SER A 102 2.70 4.39 1.36
C SER A 102 3.24 4.20 2.78
N THR A 103 2.89 5.17 3.64
CA THR A 103 3.12 5.10 5.08
C THR A 103 2.28 4.02 5.80
N ASP A 104 1.43 3.30 5.10
CA ASP A 104 0.73 2.12 5.64
C ASP A 104 1.28 0.81 5.05
N MET A 105 2.43 0.85 4.38
CA MET A 105 2.95 -0.27 3.57
C MET A 105 2.01 -0.74 2.45
N GLN A 106 1.04 0.08 2.07
CA GLN A 106 0.18 -0.16 0.91
C GLN A 106 0.87 0.25 -0.37
N LEU A 107 0.66 -0.52 -1.44
CA LEU A 107 1.20 -0.18 -2.76
C LEU A 107 0.46 1.05 -3.31
N THR A 108 1.19 2.14 -3.50
CA THR A 108 0.68 3.40 -4.02
C THR A 108 0.80 3.43 -5.54
N PRO A 109 -0.27 3.82 -6.27
CA PRO A 109 -0.18 4.00 -7.70
C PRO A 109 0.75 5.16 -8.04
N VAL A 110 1.71 4.87 -8.90
CA VAL A 110 2.74 5.80 -9.37
C VAL A 110 2.13 7.07 -9.98
N SER A 111 1.02 6.95 -10.71
CA SER A 111 0.32 8.10 -11.29
C SER A 111 -0.17 9.13 -10.26
N ALA A 112 -0.53 8.69 -9.05
CA ALA A 112 -0.98 9.59 -8.00
C ALA A 112 0.15 10.45 -7.42
N LEU A 113 1.41 10.07 -7.66
CA LEU A 113 2.59 10.70 -7.05
C LEU A 113 3.29 11.70 -7.99
N ILE A 114 2.78 11.87 -9.22
CA ILE A 114 3.36 12.78 -10.21
C ILE A 114 3.38 14.22 -9.66
N GLY A 115 4.55 14.87 -9.75
CA GLY A 115 4.75 16.24 -9.28
C GLY A 115 4.82 16.41 -7.76
N GLN A 116 4.55 15.36 -6.97
CA GLN A 116 4.65 15.42 -5.52
C GLN A 116 6.10 15.41 -5.07
N LYS A 117 6.38 16.08 -3.96
CA LYS A 117 7.70 16.15 -3.33
C LYS A 117 7.70 15.32 -2.06
N LEU A 118 8.19 14.09 -2.14
CA LEU A 118 8.07 13.11 -1.06
C LEU A 118 9.46 12.79 -0.50
N GLU A 119 9.60 12.75 0.82
CA GLU A 119 10.78 12.13 1.43
C GLU A 119 10.59 10.61 1.39
N VAL A 120 11.54 9.92 0.78
CA VAL A 120 11.44 8.46 0.61
C VAL A 120 12.74 7.77 1.00
N ARG A 121 12.61 6.53 1.45
CA ARG A 121 13.68 5.54 1.34
C ARG A 121 13.55 4.83 0.01
N TYR A 122 14.65 4.45 -0.63
CA TYR A 122 14.62 3.88 -1.96
C TYR A 122 15.67 2.79 -2.18
N ARG A 123 15.39 1.94 -3.16
CA ARG A 123 16.31 0.95 -3.73
C ARG A 123 16.37 1.14 -5.23
N LEU A 124 17.60 1.13 -5.74
CA LEU A 124 17.85 1.10 -7.17
C LEU A 124 18.04 -0.35 -7.62
N ASP A 125 17.61 -0.63 -8.83
CA ASP A 125 17.92 -1.87 -9.56
C ASP A 125 19.40 -1.92 -9.97
N VAL A 126 19.85 -3.08 -10.46
CA VAL A 126 21.22 -3.30 -10.97
C VAL A 126 21.64 -2.29 -12.05
N TYR A 127 20.68 -1.75 -12.82
CA TYR A 127 20.94 -0.71 -13.83
C TYR A 127 20.85 0.73 -13.28
N GLY A 128 20.75 0.90 -11.96
CA GLY A 128 20.63 2.22 -11.31
C GLY A 128 19.25 2.88 -11.49
N GLN A 129 18.24 2.09 -11.87
CA GLN A 129 16.86 2.55 -12.06
C GLN A 129 16.08 2.46 -10.75
N LEU A 130 15.14 3.36 -10.50
CA LEU A 130 14.32 3.30 -9.29
C LEU A 130 13.40 2.08 -9.33
N LEU A 131 13.59 1.13 -8.40
CA LEU A 131 12.84 -0.13 -8.34
C LEU A 131 11.86 -0.18 -7.18
N THR A 132 12.23 0.36 -6.02
CA THR A 132 11.35 0.39 -4.85
C THR A 132 11.54 1.69 -4.09
N ALA A 133 10.43 2.28 -3.64
CA ALA A 133 10.43 3.44 -2.77
C ALA A 133 9.43 3.26 -1.63
N TRP A 134 9.78 3.76 -0.45
CA TRP A 134 8.93 3.81 0.73
C TRP A 134 8.76 5.26 1.14
N ILE A 135 7.53 5.75 1.14
CA ILE A 135 7.21 7.11 1.56
C ILE A 135 7.39 7.20 3.07
N MET A 136 8.18 8.17 3.50
CA MET A 136 8.46 8.40 4.91
C MET A 136 7.45 9.37 5.50
N THR A 137 7.09 9.15 6.75
CA THR A 137 6.48 10.17 7.59
C THR A 137 7.54 11.19 8.04
N ASP A 138 7.11 12.36 8.49
CA ASP A 138 8.00 13.38 9.06
C ASP A 138 8.79 12.85 10.27
N ALA A 139 8.13 12.04 11.12
CA ALA A 139 8.77 11.42 12.28
C ALA A 139 9.89 10.44 11.86
N GLU A 140 9.65 9.59 10.87
CA GLU A 140 10.67 8.68 10.32
C GLU A 140 11.82 9.44 9.69
N TYR A 141 11.53 10.50 8.94
CA TYR A 141 12.55 11.34 8.32
C TYR A 141 13.44 12.02 9.36
N LYS A 142 12.85 12.59 10.42
CA LYS A 142 13.58 13.19 11.54
C LYS A 142 14.41 12.16 12.30
N ALA A 143 13.86 10.98 12.57
CA ALA A 143 14.60 9.91 13.23
C ALA A 143 15.81 9.47 12.39
N TRP A 144 15.64 9.31 11.07
CA TRP A 144 16.74 8.98 10.17
C TRP A 144 17.81 10.07 10.16
N LYS A 145 17.40 11.33 10.09
CA LYS A 145 18.29 12.51 10.15
C LYS A 145 19.05 12.67 11.47
N ALA A 146 18.52 12.16 12.57
CA ALA A 146 19.21 12.15 13.86
C ALA A 146 20.22 11.00 13.97
N ALA A 147 20.00 9.92 13.23
CA ALA A 147 20.88 8.76 13.18
C ALA A 147 22.02 8.88 12.15
N HIS A 148 21.93 9.82 11.18
CA HIS A 148 22.88 10.02 10.07
C HIS A 148 23.11 11.51 9.75
#